data_AF-A0A937XGU9-F1
#
_entry.id   AF-A0A937XGU9-F1
#
_cell.length_a   1.000
_cell.length_b   1.000
_cell.length_c   1.000
_cell.angle_alpha   90.00
_cell.angle_beta   90.00
_cell.angle_gamma   90.00
#
_symmetry.space_group_name_H-M   'P 1'
#
loop_
_entity.id
_entity.type
_entity.pdbx_description
1 polymer ?
#
loop_
_entity_poly.entity_id
_entity_poly.type
_entity_poly.pdbx_seq_one_letter_code
_entity_poly.pdbx_strand_id
1 'polypeptide(L)'
;MAVTLGRIFRRTLPDPGVDPVPFGPRYSISGDRLAIESGPLAGTALRVERRVSHTKADFSFYELAGDSSPIANRQSPVSPDPVAHCHFDRDPQTGIETLWSIFIRSEYRRRGLTTLLTRLTFRGLLATGRRHWFSIRKLMQVDTEGRNQMPPPGSPRPEGPQLQRIALHNLGLGLVALRLGFKPEPDLARLLAPGNVDAIQAIPPDPPSPPGLLLRLGTLPGLLVAAMVDPKSGQPVTDASAYERFVSPKQLLRQALSGHAVIGNIDYILSRTAIEPLAARLANDHAELRHFAAALRRGAPN
;
A
#
# COMPACT_ATOMS: atom_id res chain seq x y z
N MET A 1 -22.93 -1.51 -19.25
CA MET A 1 -21.73 -1.49 -20.11
C MET A 1 -20.51 -1.67 -19.24
N ALA A 2 -19.80 -2.79 -19.38
CA ALA A 2 -18.56 -3.04 -18.64
C ALA A 2 -17.47 -2.09 -19.19
N VAL A 3 -17.12 -1.07 -18.42
CA VAL A 3 -15.98 -0.20 -18.74
C VAL A 3 -14.72 -1.05 -18.56
N THR A 4 -14.10 -1.46 -19.66
CA THR A 4 -12.85 -2.20 -19.65
C THR A 4 -11.77 -1.35 -18.99
N LEU A 5 -11.46 -1.66 -17.72
CA LEU A 5 -10.41 -1.06 -16.88
C LEU A 5 -8.99 -1.14 -17.48
N GLY A 6 -8.85 -1.72 -18.68
CA GLY A 6 -7.59 -2.13 -19.28
C GLY A 6 -6.86 -1.10 -20.15
N ARG A 7 -7.40 0.10 -20.42
CA ARG A 7 -6.74 1.02 -21.38
C ARG A 7 -5.67 1.95 -20.79
N ILE A 8 -5.77 2.33 -19.53
CA ILE A 8 -4.82 3.29 -18.93
C ILE A 8 -3.65 2.58 -18.26
N PHE A 9 -3.89 1.39 -17.71
CA PHE A 9 -2.84 0.58 -17.15
C PHE A 9 -1.96 -0.13 -18.18
N ARG A 10 -2.23 -0.09 -19.49
CA ARG A 10 -1.27 -0.63 -20.49
C ARG A 10 0.09 0.08 -20.50
N ARG A 11 0.22 1.27 -19.87
CA ARG A 11 1.51 1.98 -19.74
C ARG A 11 2.21 1.77 -18.40
N THR A 12 1.53 1.21 -17.39
CA THR A 12 2.11 0.96 -16.05
C THR A 12 2.03 -0.49 -15.59
N LEU A 13 1.07 -1.27 -16.08
CA LEU A 13 1.09 -2.72 -16.03
C LEU A 13 1.80 -3.22 -17.29
N PRO A 14 2.81 -4.10 -17.16
CA PRO A 14 3.43 -4.74 -18.31
C PRO A 14 2.36 -5.36 -19.22
N ASP A 15 2.58 -5.30 -20.53
CA ASP A 15 1.77 -6.07 -21.49
C ASP A 15 1.79 -7.54 -21.03
N PRO A 16 0.65 -8.26 -21.01
CA PRO A 16 0.62 -9.66 -20.61
C PRO A 16 1.44 -10.49 -21.62
N GLY A 17 2.69 -10.77 -21.25
CA GLY A 17 3.74 -11.34 -22.13
C GLY A 17 5.11 -10.68 -22.00
N VAL A 18 5.19 -9.55 -21.29
CA VAL A 18 6.39 -8.72 -21.12
C VAL A 18 7.22 -9.16 -19.92
N ASP A 19 8.53 -8.96 -20.06
CA ASP A 19 9.57 -9.14 -19.07
C ASP A 19 9.15 -8.78 -17.63
N PRO A 20 9.76 -9.38 -16.60
CA PRO A 20 9.60 -8.93 -15.22
C PRO A 20 9.77 -7.41 -15.09
N VAL A 21 8.78 -6.73 -14.51
CA VAL A 21 8.81 -5.28 -14.28
C VAL A 21 8.88 -5.02 -12.78
N PRO A 22 10.10 -4.93 -12.20
CA PRO A 22 10.27 -4.88 -10.76
C PRO A 22 9.51 -3.71 -10.12
N PHE A 23 8.72 -4.03 -9.11
CA PHE A 23 7.99 -3.06 -8.29
C PHE A 23 8.80 -2.72 -7.02
N GLY A 24 9.11 -1.43 -6.83
CA GLY A 24 9.79 -0.94 -5.64
C GLY A 24 11.31 -0.79 -5.76
N PRO A 25 12.00 -0.57 -4.61
CA PRO A 25 13.46 -0.59 -4.55
C PRO A 25 14.06 -1.87 -5.15
N ARG A 26 15.21 -1.74 -5.80
CA ARG A 26 16.06 -2.88 -6.15
C ARG A 26 16.73 -3.39 -4.89
N TYR A 27 16.96 -4.69 -4.85
CA TYR A 27 17.52 -5.35 -3.68
C TYR A 27 18.17 -6.67 -4.08
N SER A 28 19.10 -7.11 -3.25
CA SER A 28 19.64 -8.47 -3.23
C SER A 28 19.38 -9.13 -1.88
N ILE A 29 19.24 -10.45 -1.89
CA ILE A 29 19.07 -11.26 -0.68
C ILE A 29 20.11 -12.37 -0.68
N SER A 30 20.79 -12.54 0.45
CA SER A 30 21.66 -13.67 0.74
C SER A 30 21.33 -14.20 2.13
N GLY A 31 20.77 -15.40 2.21
CA GLY A 31 20.23 -15.94 3.47
C GLY A 31 19.08 -15.09 4.00
N ASP A 32 19.23 -14.59 5.22
CA ASP A 32 18.30 -13.65 5.86
C ASP A 32 18.70 -12.18 5.68
N ARG A 33 19.86 -11.89 5.06
CA ARG A 33 20.31 -10.52 4.81
C ARG A 33 19.72 -9.97 3.52
N LEU A 34 19.09 -8.80 3.61
CA LEU A 34 18.52 -8.01 2.53
C LEU A 34 19.33 -6.73 2.36
N ALA A 35 19.96 -6.54 1.20
CA ALA A 35 20.66 -5.31 0.85
C ALA A 35 19.79 -4.49 -0.11
N ILE A 36 19.51 -3.23 0.24
CA ILE A 36 18.74 -2.32 -0.62
C ILE A 36 19.70 -1.59 -1.56
N GLU A 37 19.46 -1.69 -2.86
CA GLU A 37 20.38 -1.23 -3.90
C GLU A 37 19.94 0.09 -4.54
N SER A 38 18.66 0.46 -4.41
CA SER A 38 18.14 1.68 -5.01
C SER A 38 17.08 2.40 -4.18
N GLY A 39 16.87 3.68 -4.48
CA GLY A 39 15.90 4.52 -3.78
C GLY A 39 16.43 5.12 -2.47
N PRO A 40 15.55 5.67 -1.62
CA PRO A 40 15.95 6.45 -0.43
C PRO A 40 16.60 5.66 0.71
N LEU A 41 16.69 4.33 0.58
CA LEU A 41 17.36 3.42 1.52
C LEU A 41 18.52 2.67 0.84
N ALA A 42 18.98 3.10 -0.33
CA ALA A 42 20.12 2.46 -0.99
C ALA A 42 21.35 2.43 -0.06
N GLY A 43 22.02 1.28 0.00
CA GLY A 43 23.13 1.01 0.92
C GLY A 43 22.71 0.49 2.29
N THR A 44 21.42 0.55 2.64
CA THR A 44 20.92 -0.03 3.89
C THR A 44 20.85 -1.55 3.78
N ALA A 45 21.32 -2.24 4.82
CA ALA A 45 21.12 -3.67 4.99
C ALA A 45 20.14 -3.94 6.12
N LEU A 46 19.25 -4.92 5.91
CA LEU A 46 18.23 -5.35 6.85
C LEU A 46 18.30 -6.87 7.01
N ARG A 47 17.92 -7.38 8.18
CA ARG A 47 17.65 -8.81 8.38
C ARG A 47 16.18 -9.07 8.11
N VAL A 48 15.88 -10.12 7.35
CA VAL A 48 14.54 -10.57 7.02
C VAL A 48 14.22 -11.80 7.86
N GLU A 49 13.20 -11.69 8.70
CA GLU A 49 12.63 -12.83 9.39
C GLU A 49 11.32 -13.23 8.73
N ARG A 50 11.13 -14.53 8.52
CA ARG A 50 9.94 -15.11 7.88
C ARG A 50 9.39 -16.21 8.78
N ARG A 51 8.14 -16.10 9.18
CA ARG A 51 7.43 -17.15 9.92
C ARG A 51 6.18 -17.52 9.15
N VAL A 52 6.22 -18.64 8.43
CA VAL A 52 5.10 -19.10 7.59
C VAL A 52 4.56 -20.41 8.14
N SER A 53 3.26 -20.45 8.41
CA SER A 53 2.55 -21.63 8.90
C SER A 53 1.44 -22.05 7.92
N HIS A 54 0.58 -22.96 8.36
CA HIS A 54 -0.58 -23.40 7.59
C HIS A 54 -1.68 -22.34 7.53
N THR A 55 -1.81 -21.49 8.55
CA THR A 55 -2.88 -20.49 8.69
C THR A 55 -2.39 -19.05 8.75
N LYS A 56 -1.08 -18.82 8.90
CA LYS A 56 -0.52 -17.47 9.10
C LYS A 56 0.79 -17.29 8.38
N ALA A 57 1.11 -16.05 8.04
CA ALA A 57 2.45 -15.68 7.62
C ALA A 57 2.85 -14.29 8.13
N ASP A 58 4.01 -14.23 8.77
CA ASP A 58 4.61 -13.02 9.30
C ASP A 58 5.95 -12.76 8.63
N PHE A 59 6.15 -11.52 8.20
CA PHE A 59 7.41 -11.07 7.62
C PHE A 59 7.83 -9.80 8.33
N SER A 60 9.07 -9.81 8.83
CA SER A 60 9.65 -8.69 9.58
C SER A 60 11.01 -8.31 9.00
N PHE A 61 11.29 -7.01 8.97
CA PHE A 61 12.60 -6.46 8.71
C PHE A 61 13.18 -5.87 9.99
N TYR A 62 14.44 -6.18 10.27
CA TYR A 62 15.21 -5.61 11.37
C TYR A 62 16.43 -4.89 10.82
N GLU A 63 16.82 -3.80 11.46
CA GLU A 63 18.07 -3.12 11.15
C GLU A 63 19.27 -3.98 11.55
N LEU A 64 20.32 -4.01 10.74
CA LEU A 64 21.56 -4.69 11.06
C LEU A 64 22.57 -3.69 11.67
N ALA A 65 23.22 -4.10 12.76
CA ALA A 65 24.24 -3.29 13.43
C ALA A 65 25.45 -3.05 12.51
N GLY A 66 25.96 -1.82 12.48
CA GLY A 66 27.24 -1.49 11.81
C GLY A 66 27.16 -1.27 10.30
N ASP A 67 26.00 -1.46 9.67
CA ASP A 67 25.80 -1.09 8.27
C ASP A 67 25.44 0.40 8.15
N SER A 68 25.81 0.99 7.01
CA SER A 68 25.71 2.43 6.70
C SER A 68 24.27 2.86 6.47
N SER A 69 23.38 2.63 7.44
CA SER A 69 22.02 3.15 7.43
C SER A 69 22.10 4.68 7.39
N PRO A 70 21.56 5.36 6.36
CA PRO A 70 21.61 6.82 6.25
C PRO A 70 20.77 7.54 7.31
N ILE A 71 20.13 6.79 8.22
CA ILE A 71 19.21 7.25 9.26
C ILE A 71 19.79 6.99 10.66
N ALA A 72 20.67 6.00 10.82
CA ALA A 72 21.22 5.66 12.12
C ALA A 72 22.29 6.67 12.52
N ASN A 73 22.00 7.46 13.58
CA ASN A 73 23.08 7.99 14.41
C ASN A 73 23.90 6.80 14.87
N ARG A 74 25.18 6.72 14.46
CA ARG A 74 26.12 5.59 14.63
C ARG A 74 26.34 5.11 16.09
N GLN A 75 25.61 5.66 17.06
CA GLN A 75 25.72 5.38 18.49
C GLN A 75 24.45 4.78 19.11
N SER A 76 23.34 4.63 18.37
CA SER A 76 22.14 4.00 18.95
C SER A 76 22.23 2.47 18.85
N PRO A 77 22.00 1.72 19.95
CA PRO A 77 21.94 0.27 19.89
C PRO A 77 20.81 -0.19 18.95
N VAL A 78 21.03 -1.30 18.24
CA VAL A 78 20.00 -1.89 17.36
C VAL A 78 18.78 -2.24 18.20
N SER A 79 17.64 -1.64 17.87
CA SER A 79 16.38 -1.94 18.54
C SER A 79 15.99 -3.41 18.28
N PRO A 80 15.49 -4.14 19.30
CA PRO A 80 14.92 -5.47 19.09
C PRO A 80 13.64 -5.44 18.24
N ASP A 81 13.00 -4.27 18.10
CA ASP A 81 11.77 -4.12 17.36
C ASP A 81 12.00 -4.05 15.84
N PRO A 82 11.12 -4.66 15.03
CA PRO A 82 11.23 -4.60 13.59
C PRO A 82 11.03 -3.18 13.06
N VAL A 83 11.81 -2.80 12.06
CA VAL A 83 11.63 -1.53 11.32
C VAL A 83 10.42 -1.57 10.40
N ALA A 84 10.01 -2.78 10.01
CA ALA A 84 8.81 -3.04 9.24
C ALA A 84 8.29 -4.45 9.54
N HIS A 85 6.97 -4.63 9.63
CA HIS A 85 6.33 -5.92 9.82
C HIS A 85 4.99 -5.97 9.07
N CYS A 86 4.65 -7.14 8.53
CA CYS A 86 3.32 -7.40 8.00
C CYS A 86 2.83 -8.78 8.40
N HIS A 87 1.51 -8.87 8.54
CA HIS A 87 0.81 -10.07 8.97
C HIS A 87 -0.23 -10.50 7.93
N PHE A 88 -0.22 -11.80 7.62
CA PHE A 88 -1.22 -12.47 6.79
C PHE A 88 -1.93 -13.55 7.57
N ASP A 89 -3.25 -13.60 7.43
CA ASP A 89 -4.05 -14.79 7.74
C ASP A 89 -4.40 -15.53 6.44
N ARG A 90 -4.34 -16.85 6.51
CA ARG A 90 -4.79 -17.74 5.44
C ARG A 90 -6.11 -18.37 5.84
N ASP A 91 -7.10 -18.24 4.98
CA ASP A 91 -8.30 -19.05 5.05
C ASP A 91 -7.98 -20.48 4.55
N PRO A 92 -8.06 -21.51 5.41
CA PRO A 92 -7.75 -22.88 5.01
C PRO A 92 -8.76 -23.48 4.03
N GLN A 93 -9.97 -22.95 3.95
CA GLN A 93 -11.03 -23.44 3.05
C GLN A 93 -10.88 -22.85 1.65
N THR A 94 -10.67 -21.53 1.56
CA THR A 94 -10.60 -20.83 0.27
C THR A 94 -9.17 -20.69 -0.26
N GLY A 95 -8.15 -20.81 0.60
CA GLY A 95 -6.76 -20.54 0.26
C GLY A 95 -6.44 -19.06 0.07
N ILE A 96 -7.34 -18.16 0.47
CA ILE A 96 -7.12 -16.72 0.39
C ILE A 96 -6.15 -16.29 1.50
N GLU A 97 -5.07 -15.64 1.08
CA GLU A 97 -4.10 -14.94 1.90
C GLU A 97 -4.56 -13.49 2.10
N THR A 98 -4.79 -13.09 3.34
CA THR A 98 -5.34 -11.79 3.70
C THR A 98 -4.30 -10.97 4.44
N LEU A 99 -3.79 -9.92 3.80
CA LEU A 99 -2.95 -8.92 4.44
C LEU A 99 -3.80 -8.02 5.34
N TRP A 100 -3.60 -8.09 6.65
CA TRP A 100 -4.36 -7.27 7.60
C TRP A 100 -3.72 -5.91 7.91
N SER A 101 -2.40 -5.88 8.05
CA SER A 101 -1.70 -4.67 8.43
C SER A 101 -0.25 -4.70 7.96
N ILE A 102 0.28 -3.49 7.74
CA ILE A 102 1.70 -3.25 7.58
C ILE A 102 2.10 -2.16 8.56
N PHE A 103 3.01 -2.49 9.47
CA PHE A 103 3.69 -1.54 10.33
C PHE A 103 5.00 -1.11 9.68
N ILE A 104 5.27 0.19 9.68
CA ILE A 104 6.56 0.78 9.30
C ILE A 104 6.95 1.82 10.36
N ARG A 105 8.15 1.66 10.93
CA ARG A 105 8.75 2.60 11.89
C ARG A 105 8.85 4.00 11.25
N SER A 106 8.52 5.04 12.01
CA SER A 106 8.28 6.41 11.52
C SER A 106 9.32 6.93 10.53
N GLU A 107 10.59 6.77 10.85
CA GLU A 107 11.75 7.28 10.12
C GLU A 107 12.02 6.51 8.80
N TYR A 108 11.43 5.31 8.63
CA TYR A 108 11.47 4.53 7.38
C TYR A 108 10.24 4.75 6.49
N ARG A 109 9.21 5.45 6.98
CA ARG A 109 8.00 5.72 6.20
C ARG A 109 8.36 6.50 4.93
N ARG A 110 7.62 6.24 3.85
CA ARG A 110 7.82 6.81 2.49
C ARG A 110 9.17 6.53 1.82
N ARG A 111 10.01 5.69 2.40
CA ARG A 111 11.31 5.30 1.78
C ARG A 111 11.25 4.01 0.96
N GLY A 112 10.05 3.56 0.60
CA GLY A 112 9.81 2.36 -0.21
C GLY A 112 9.71 1.06 0.58
N LEU A 113 9.80 1.10 1.92
CA LEU A 113 9.84 -0.10 2.75
C LEU A 113 8.52 -0.90 2.74
N THR A 114 7.36 -0.23 2.72
CA THR A 114 6.05 -0.87 2.53
C THR A 114 6.03 -1.69 1.25
N THR A 115 6.44 -1.08 0.13
CA THR A 115 6.49 -1.73 -1.17
C THR A 115 7.43 -2.95 -1.16
N LEU A 116 8.62 -2.79 -0.58
CA LEU A 116 9.63 -3.84 -0.50
C LEU A 116 9.13 -5.02 0.34
N LEU A 117 8.54 -4.74 1.50
CA LEU A 117 7.96 -5.75 2.38
C LEU A 117 6.82 -6.50 1.68
N THR A 118 5.84 -5.78 1.10
CA THR A 118 4.75 -6.42 0.37
C THR A 118 5.23 -7.29 -0.78
N ARG A 119 6.21 -6.81 -1.57
CA ARG A 119 6.80 -7.59 -2.67
C ARG A 119 7.46 -8.86 -2.16
N LEU A 120 8.30 -8.76 -1.13
CA LEU A 120 9.02 -9.91 -0.57
C LEU A 120 8.07 -10.92 0.06
N THR A 121 7.03 -10.45 0.75
CA THR A 121 6.03 -11.33 1.34
C THR A 121 5.24 -12.08 0.28
N PHE A 122 4.68 -11.39 -0.72
CA PHE A 122 3.93 -12.07 -1.79
C PHE A 122 4.78 -13.07 -2.57
N ARG A 123 6.05 -12.75 -2.85
CA ARG A 123 6.99 -13.70 -3.45
C ARG A 123 7.24 -14.91 -2.57
N GLY A 124 7.51 -14.68 -1.28
CA GLY A 124 7.76 -15.76 -0.33
C GLY A 124 6.58 -16.71 -0.22
N LEU A 125 5.36 -16.17 -0.21
CA LEU A 125 4.11 -16.95 -0.23
C LEU A 125 3.99 -17.73 -1.54
N LEU A 126 4.10 -17.09 -2.70
CA LEU A 126 3.98 -17.78 -4.00
C LEU A 126 5.04 -18.86 -4.20
N ALA A 127 6.26 -18.66 -3.68
CA ALA A 127 7.35 -19.63 -3.75
C ALA A 127 7.08 -20.91 -2.94
N THR A 128 6.11 -20.94 -2.03
CA THR A 128 5.74 -22.19 -1.33
C THR A 128 5.02 -23.20 -2.24
N GLY A 129 4.74 -22.85 -3.50
CA GLY A 129 4.09 -23.71 -4.49
C GLY A 129 2.60 -23.98 -4.23
N ARG A 130 2.01 -23.38 -3.19
CA ARG A 130 0.59 -23.55 -2.83
C ARG A 130 -0.30 -22.71 -3.74
N ARG A 131 -1.60 -23.01 -3.71
CA ARG A 131 -2.64 -22.16 -4.33
C ARG A 131 -2.77 -20.91 -3.48
N HIS A 132 -2.62 -19.74 -4.11
CA HIS A 132 -2.67 -18.46 -3.42
C HIS A 132 -3.60 -17.52 -4.14
N TRP A 133 -4.49 -16.89 -3.38
CA TRP A 133 -5.23 -15.71 -3.80
C TRP A 133 -5.06 -14.63 -2.75
N PHE A 134 -5.01 -13.36 -3.15
CA PHE A 134 -4.65 -12.30 -2.21
C PHE A 134 -5.80 -11.33 -2.00
N SER A 135 -6.01 -10.98 -0.73
CA SER A 135 -6.80 -9.84 -0.32
C SER A 135 -5.97 -8.94 0.61
N ILE A 136 -6.34 -7.68 0.66
CA ILE A 136 -5.76 -6.68 1.55
C ILE A 136 -6.90 -6.06 2.31
N ARG A 137 -7.00 -6.37 3.60
CA ARG A 137 -7.99 -5.79 4.51
C ARG A 137 -7.40 -4.55 5.15
N LYS A 138 -8.19 -3.49 5.21
CA LYS A 138 -7.78 -2.24 5.85
C LYS A 138 -8.70 -1.97 7.01
N LEU A 139 -8.15 -2.13 8.21
CA LEU A 139 -8.82 -1.63 9.40
C LEU A 139 -8.87 -0.10 9.29
N MET A 140 -10.07 0.45 9.49
CA MET A 140 -10.23 1.88 9.63
C MET A 140 -9.42 2.34 10.84
N GLN A 141 -8.35 3.08 10.58
CA GLN A 141 -7.61 3.78 11.61
C GLN A 141 -7.78 5.27 11.32
N VAL A 142 -8.66 5.89 12.11
CA VAL A 142 -8.73 7.35 12.20
C VAL A 142 -7.95 7.71 13.46
N ASP A 143 -6.62 7.71 13.35
CA ASP A 143 -5.80 8.22 14.45
C ASP A 143 -6.03 9.72 14.53
N THR A 144 -6.67 10.15 15.61
CA THR A 144 -6.71 11.55 15.99
C THR A 144 -5.38 11.86 16.68
N GLU A 145 -4.27 11.86 15.93
CA GLU A 145 -2.93 12.15 16.48
C GLU A 145 -2.88 13.51 17.22
N GLY A 146 -3.84 14.40 16.95
CA GLY A 146 -4.01 15.67 17.64
C GLY A 146 -4.61 15.62 19.06
N ARG A 147 -5.11 14.48 19.57
CA ARG A 147 -5.67 14.42 20.93
C ARG A 147 -4.63 14.24 22.04
N ASN A 148 -3.49 13.59 21.75
CA ASN A 148 -2.53 13.18 22.77
C ASN A 148 -1.18 13.89 22.71
N GLN A 149 -0.94 14.75 21.71
CA GLN A 149 0.21 15.66 21.77
C GLN A 149 -0.16 16.83 22.67
N MET A 150 0.12 16.70 23.98
CA MET A 150 0.20 17.89 24.82
C MET A 150 1.24 18.82 24.19
N PRO A 151 0.90 20.07 23.85
CA PRO A 151 1.90 21.03 23.42
C PRO A 151 2.98 21.11 24.51
N PRO A 152 4.27 21.21 24.14
CA PRO A 152 5.35 21.37 25.11
C PRO A 152 5.01 22.49 26.10
N PRO A 153 5.31 22.35 27.41
CA PRO A 153 5.04 23.40 28.38
C PRO A 153 5.68 24.71 27.93
N GLY A 154 4.86 25.77 27.84
CA GLY A 154 5.27 27.09 27.35
C GLY A 154 4.97 27.38 25.87
N SER A 155 4.44 26.41 25.12
CA SER A 155 3.98 26.67 23.75
C SER A 155 2.68 27.50 23.77
N PRO A 156 2.55 28.53 22.91
CA PRO A 156 1.30 29.28 22.80
C PRO A 156 0.16 28.33 22.44
N ARG A 157 -0.96 28.43 23.16
CA ARG A 157 -2.18 27.71 22.78
C ARG A 157 -2.60 28.21 21.40
N PRO A 158 -2.80 27.32 20.42
CA PRO A 158 -3.24 27.77 19.10
C PRO A 158 -4.65 28.37 19.23
N GLU A 159 -4.75 29.65 18.88
CA GLU A 159 -6.02 30.37 18.82
C GLU A 159 -6.72 30.00 17.51
N GLY A 160 -7.77 29.18 17.61
CA GLY A 160 -8.61 28.77 16.49
C GLY A 160 -9.06 27.32 16.58
N PRO A 161 -10.07 26.90 15.78
CA PRO A 161 -10.41 25.50 15.65
C PRO A 161 -9.17 24.77 15.09
N GLN A 162 -8.48 24.01 15.94
CA GLN A 162 -7.46 23.08 15.48
C GLN A 162 -8.16 22.11 14.51
N LEU A 163 -7.87 22.24 13.22
CA LEU A 163 -8.15 21.19 12.26
C LEU A 163 -7.47 19.94 12.82
N GLN A 164 -8.28 18.98 13.29
CA GLN A 164 -7.77 17.68 13.72
C GLN A 164 -6.86 17.19 12.60
N ARG A 165 -5.60 16.91 12.94
CA ARG A 165 -4.66 16.30 11.99
C ARG A 165 -5.20 14.91 11.66
N ILE A 166 -5.93 14.83 10.56
CA ILE A 166 -6.34 13.56 9.99
C ILE A 166 -5.16 13.10 9.18
N ALA A 167 -4.28 12.34 9.83
CA ALA A 167 -3.23 11.67 9.11
C ALA A 167 -3.86 10.72 8.09
N LEU A 168 -3.43 10.81 6.83
CA LEU A 168 -3.86 9.94 5.74
C LEU A 168 -3.28 8.53 5.93
N HIS A 169 -3.71 7.87 7.01
CA HIS A 169 -3.35 6.49 7.28
C HIS A 169 -3.94 5.63 6.16
N ASN A 170 -3.28 4.50 5.87
CA ASN A 170 -3.77 3.50 4.93
C ASN A 170 -3.80 3.87 3.43
N LEU A 171 -3.40 5.09 3.03
CA LEU A 171 -3.25 5.45 1.62
C LEU A 171 -2.12 4.67 0.95
N GLY A 172 -0.98 4.55 1.64
CA GLY A 172 0.21 3.84 1.14
C GLY A 172 -0.10 2.41 0.71
N LEU A 173 -0.86 1.68 1.51
CA LEU A 173 -1.26 0.31 1.18
C LEU A 173 -2.25 0.26 0.00
N GLY A 174 -3.07 1.29 -0.19
CA GLY A 174 -3.96 1.40 -1.35
C GLY A 174 -3.19 1.67 -2.63
N LEU A 175 -2.12 2.48 -2.56
CA LEU A 175 -1.23 2.70 -3.68
C LEU A 175 -0.49 1.41 -4.05
N VAL A 176 -0.05 0.64 -3.05
CA VAL A 176 0.55 -0.68 -3.28
C VAL A 176 -0.47 -1.62 -3.94
N ALA A 177 -1.69 -1.71 -3.41
CA ALA A 177 -2.77 -2.53 -3.95
C ALA A 177 -3.07 -2.17 -5.43
N LEU A 178 -3.31 -0.88 -5.70
CA LEU A 178 -3.59 -0.37 -7.03
C LEU A 178 -2.45 -0.68 -8.01
N ARG A 179 -1.21 -0.43 -7.59
CA ARG A 179 -0.02 -0.73 -8.40
C ARG A 179 0.04 -2.23 -8.68
N LEU A 180 -0.23 -3.09 -7.72
CA LEU A 180 -0.20 -4.54 -7.91
C LEU A 180 -1.45 -5.10 -8.65
N GLY A 181 -2.35 -4.24 -9.12
CA GLY A 181 -3.54 -4.63 -9.89
C GLY A 181 -4.70 -5.14 -9.04
N PHE A 182 -4.67 -4.91 -7.73
CA PHE A 182 -5.81 -5.15 -6.85
C PHE A 182 -6.88 -4.10 -7.13
N LYS A 183 -8.13 -4.52 -7.02
CA LYS A 183 -9.28 -3.63 -7.13
C LYS A 183 -9.92 -3.42 -5.75
N PRO A 184 -10.55 -2.27 -5.52
CA PRO A 184 -11.51 -2.09 -4.45
C PRO A 184 -12.49 -3.28 -4.42
N GLU A 185 -12.63 -3.91 -3.27
CA GLU A 185 -13.65 -4.92 -3.05
C GLU A 185 -15.06 -4.34 -2.96
N PRO A 186 -15.32 -3.22 -2.24
CA PRO A 186 -16.67 -2.68 -2.19
C PRO A 186 -17.07 -2.03 -3.52
N ASP A 187 -18.39 -1.97 -3.76
CA ASP A 187 -18.96 -1.25 -4.89
C ASP A 187 -18.76 0.26 -4.73
N LEU A 188 -17.74 0.79 -5.41
CA LEU A 188 -17.44 2.22 -5.40
C LEU A 188 -18.59 3.07 -5.95
N ALA A 189 -19.39 2.57 -6.89
CA ALA A 189 -20.49 3.34 -7.45
C ALA A 189 -21.59 3.56 -6.41
N ARG A 190 -21.85 2.55 -5.58
CA ARG A 190 -22.74 2.66 -4.42
C ARG A 190 -22.13 3.53 -3.32
N LEU A 191 -20.85 3.32 -2.98
CA LEU A 191 -20.19 4.08 -1.91
C LEU A 191 -20.09 5.58 -2.22
N LEU A 192 -19.77 5.93 -3.48
CA LEU A 192 -19.60 7.32 -3.93
C LEU A 192 -20.85 7.87 -4.62
N ALA A 193 -22.02 7.26 -4.39
CA ALA A 193 -23.28 7.77 -4.88
C ALA A 193 -23.58 9.14 -4.22
N PRO A 194 -24.19 10.11 -4.94
CA PRO A 194 -24.46 11.44 -4.40
C PRO A 194 -25.28 11.43 -3.09
N GLY A 195 -26.17 10.45 -2.90
CA GLY A 195 -26.96 10.32 -1.66
C GLY A 195 -26.23 9.63 -0.50
N ASN A 196 -25.00 9.15 -0.70
CA ASN A 196 -24.21 8.49 0.34
C ASN A 196 -22.99 9.31 0.78
N VAL A 197 -22.63 10.38 0.05
CA VAL A 197 -21.47 11.22 0.37
C VAL A 197 -21.98 12.51 1.02
N ASP A 198 -21.80 12.63 2.33
CA ASP A 198 -22.28 13.76 3.11
C ASP A 198 -21.37 14.98 2.96
N ALA A 199 -20.06 14.74 2.88
CA ALA A 199 -19.06 15.81 2.75
C ALA A 199 -17.79 15.32 2.05
N ILE A 200 -17.17 16.21 1.28
CA ILE A 200 -15.82 16.04 0.74
C ILE A 200 -14.99 17.24 1.19
N GLN A 201 -13.87 16.98 1.85
CA GLN A 201 -12.96 17.99 2.36
C GLN A 201 -11.57 17.76 1.77
N ALA A 202 -10.97 18.79 1.17
CA ALA A 202 -9.56 18.73 0.79
C ALA A 202 -8.68 18.75 2.04
N ILE A 203 -7.72 17.83 2.09
CA ILE A 203 -6.69 17.78 3.12
C ILE A 203 -5.45 18.46 2.53
N PRO A 204 -4.97 19.57 3.13
CA PRO A 204 -3.77 20.25 2.65
C PRO A 204 -2.54 19.35 2.79
N PRO A 205 -1.46 19.61 2.03
CA PRO A 205 -0.20 18.92 2.23
C PRO A 205 0.34 19.22 3.63
N ASP A 206 0.70 18.18 4.38
CA ASP A 206 1.42 18.29 5.64
C ASP A 206 2.70 17.46 5.52
N PRO A 207 3.81 18.06 5.02
CA PRO A 207 5.03 17.32 4.73
C PRO A 207 5.46 16.45 5.92
N PRO A 208 5.69 15.15 5.71
CA PRO A 208 5.88 14.52 4.41
C PRO A 208 4.59 14.03 3.72
N SER A 209 3.41 14.09 4.32
CA SER A 209 2.17 13.58 3.73
C SER A 209 1.72 14.37 2.48
N PRO A 210 1.28 13.70 1.40
CA PRO A 210 0.72 14.39 0.24
C PRO A 210 -0.66 14.98 0.58
N PRO A 211 -1.15 15.94 -0.23
CA PRO A 211 -2.54 16.36 -0.15
C PRO A 211 -3.49 15.19 -0.48
N GLY A 212 -4.75 15.31 -0.08
CA GLY A 212 -5.76 14.29 -0.30
C GLY A 212 -7.18 14.82 -0.15
N LEU A 213 -8.14 13.89 -0.17
CA LEU A 213 -9.54 14.15 0.15
C LEU A 213 -9.94 13.30 1.35
N LEU A 214 -10.66 13.91 2.29
CA LEU A 214 -11.49 13.22 3.26
C LEU A 214 -12.92 13.17 2.73
N LEU A 215 -13.53 12.00 2.74
CA LEU A 215 -14.94 11.84 2.42
C LEU A 215 -15.68 11.29 3.63
N ARG A 216 -16.75 11.98 4.03
CA ARG A 216 -17.71 11.50 5.03
C ARG A 216 -18.85 10.82 4.29
N LEU A 217 -19.17 9.61 4.69
CA LEU A 217 -20.24 8.83 4.11
C LEU A 217 -21.40 8.68 5.10
N GLY A 218 -22.63 8.67 4.58
CA GLY A 218 -23.83 8.38 5.37
C GLY A 218 -23.94 6.91 5.78
N THR A 219 -23.19 6.02 5.15
CA THR A 219 -23.13 4.59 5.47
C THR A 219 -21.70 4.11 5.72
N LEU A 220 -21.55 2.95 6.36
CA LEU A 220 -20.25 2.33 6.61
C LEU A 220 -19.45 2.15 5.29
N PRO A 221 -18.14 2.42 5.28
CA PRO A 221 -17.26 2.66 6.44
C PRO A 221 -17.41 4.04 7.12
N GLY A 222 -18.20 4.98 6.59
CA GLY A 222 -18.47 6.29 7.23
C GLY A 222 -17.37 7.33 7.00
N LEU A 223 -16.12 6.88 6.82
CA LEU A 223 -14.98 7.72 6.48
C LEU A 223 -14.09 7.05 5.42
N LEU A 224 -13.89 7.74 4.30
CA LEU A 224 -12.90 7.39 3.30
C LEU A 224 -11.83 8.47 3.19
N VAL A 225 -10.65 8.05 2.76
CA VAL A 225 -9.62 8.97 2.28
C VAL A 225 -9.36 8.70 0.82
N ALA A 226 -9.01 9.71 0.04
CA ALA A 226 -8.63 9.53 -1.35
C ALA A 226 -7.41 10.36 -1.71
N ALA A 227 -6.61 9.85 -2.64
CA ALA A 227 -5.57 10.65 -3.28
C ALA A 227 -5.59 10.42 -4.79
N MET A 228 -5.31 11.46 -5.55
CA MET A 228 -5.09 11.33 -6.99
C MET A 228 -3.71 10.75 -7.24
N VAL A 229 -3.61 9.92 -8.27
CA VAL A 229 -2.39 9.22 -8.64
C VAL A 229 -1.95 9.72 -9.99
N ASP A 230 -0.72 10.23 -10.07
CA ASP A 230 -0.11 10.57 -11.35
C ASP A 230 0.10 9.26 -12.16
N PRO A 231 -0.52 9.12 -13.34
CA PRO A 231 -0.42 7.91 -14.15
C PRO A 231 1.00 7.61 -14.62
N LYS A 232 1.89 8.59 -14.67
CA LYS A 232 3.29 8.38 -15.09
C LYS A 232 4.12 7.80 -13.96
N SER A 233 4.09 8.43 -12.77
CA SER A 233 4.91 8.02 -11.64
C SER A 233 4.26 6.94 -10.76
N GLY A 234 2.94 6.80 -10.81
CA GLY A 234 2.17 5.99 -9.87
C GLY A 234 2.22 6.52 -8.43
N GLN A 235 2.61 7.79 -8.23
CA GLN A 235 2.69 8.46 -6.95
C GLN A 235 1.49 9.40 -6.74
N PRO A 236 1.16 9.76 -5.49
CA PRO A 236 0.16 10.79 -5.22
C PRO A 236 0.54 12.11 -5.90
N VAL A 237 -0.44 12.78 -6.51
CA VAL A 237 -0.28 14.15 -7.01
C VAL A 237 0.02 15.07 -5.82
N THR A 238 1.08 15.86 -5.91
CA THR A 238 1.56 16.75 -4.83
C THR A 238 0.97 18.16 -4.90
N ASP A 239 0.46 18.58 -6.05
CA ASP A 239 -0.21 19.87 -6.24
C ASP A 239 -1.56 19.88 -5.52
N ALA A 240 -1.69 20.70 -4.48
CA ALA A 240 -2.90 20.82 -3.68
C ALA A 240 -4.10 21.39 -4.49
N SER A 241 -3.83 22.28 -5.46
CA SER A 241 -4.88 22.85 -6.34
C SER A 241 -5.55 21.78 -7.19
N ALA A 242 -4.86 20.66 -7.41
CA ALA A 242 -5.40 19.53 -8.09
C ALA A 242 -6.52 18.88 -7.25
N TYR A 243 -6.57 19.01 -5.93
CA TYR A 243 -7.61 18.41 -5.08
C TYR A 243 -8.82 19.32 -4.88
N GLU A 244 -8.60 20.63 -4.87
CA GLU A 244 -9.67 21.64 -4.83
C GLU A 244 -10.59 21.56 -6.06
N ARG A 245 -10.05 21.12 -7.20
CA ARG A 245 -10.81 20.91 -8.44
C ARG A 245 -11.62 19.62 -8.45
N PHE A 246 -11.45 18.73 -7.46
CA PHE A 246 -11.98 17.36 -7.45
C PHE A 246 -12.92 17.11 -6.26
N VAL A 247 -13.92 17.98 -6.11
CA VAL A 247 -14.92 17.91 -5.03
C VAL A 247 -16.19 17.14 -5.39
N SER A 248 -16.29 16.59 -6.61
CA SER A 248 -17.47 15.85 -7.05
C SER A 248 -17.32 14.34 -6.85
N PRO A 249 -18.25 13.65 -6.14
CA PRO A 249 -18.25 12.19 -6.01
C PRO A 249 -18.19 11.45 -7.36
N LYS A 250 -18.90 11.98 -8.38
CA LYS A 250 -18.91 11.41 -9.74
C LYS A 250 -17.56 11.51 -10.44
N GLN A 251 -16.80 12.58 -10.19
CA GLN A 251 -15.44 12.70 -10.73
C GLN A 251 -14.50 11.75 -10.01
N LEU A 252 -14.55 11.71 -8.67
CA LEU A 252 -13.73 10.78 -7.88
C LEU A 252 -13.97 9.32 -8.28
N LEU A 253 -15.23 8.92 -8.44
CA LEU A 253 -15.58 7.57 -8.93
C LEU A 253 -14.94 7.28 -10.28
N ARG A 254 -15.01 8.21 -11.25
CA ARG A 254 -14.37 8.04 -12.56
C ARG A 254 -12.85 7.90 -12.44
N GLN A 255 -12.21 8.69 -11.57
CA GLN A 255 -10.77 8.59 -11.36
C GLN A 255 -10.38 7.29 -10.66
N ALA A 256 -11.13 6.86 -9.64
CA ALA A 256 -10.88 5.62 -8.92
C ALA A 256 -11.04 4.40 -9.84
N LEU A 257 -12.11 4.37 -10.64
CA LEU A 257 -12.32 3.32 -11.64
C LEU A 257 -11.23 3.35 -12.71
N SER A 258 -10.76 4.51 -13.15
CA SER A 258 -9.66 4.57 -14.13
C SER A 258 -8.27 4.32 -13.54
N GLY A 259 -8.15 4.13 -12.22
CA GLY A 259 -6.88 3.95 -11.52
C GLY A 259 -6.04 5.22 -11.36
N HIS A 260 -6.66 6.38 -11.58
CA HIS A 260 -6.07 7.71 -11.34
C HIS A 260 -6.41 8.26 -9.95
N ALA A 261 -7.15 7.52 -9.15
CA ALA A 261 -7.32 7.79 -7.73
C ALA A 261 -7.24 6.49 -6.93
N VAL A 262 -6.68 6.60 -5.74
CA VAL A 262 -6.69 5.54 -4.73
C VAL A 262 -7.71 5.92 -3.65
N ILE A 263 -8.45 4.94 -3.15
CA ILE A 263 -9.38 5.10 -2.04
C ILE A 263 -8.82 4.33 -0.83
N GLY A 264 -8.47 5.02 0.24
CA GLY A 264 -8.09 4.41 1.51
C GLY A 264 -9.30 3.97 2.34
N ASN A 265 -9.03 3.28 3.45
CA ASN A 265 -10.04 2.75 4.38
C ASN A 265 -11.09 1.83 3.74
N ILE A 266 -10.70 1.13 2.68
CA ILE A 266 -11.49 0.07 2.06
C ILE A 266 -10.60 -1.15 1.80
N ASP A 267 -11.26 -2.28 1.66
CA ASP A 267 -10.61 -3.53 1.32
C ASP A 267 -10.32 -3.61 -0.18
N TYR A 268 -9.28 -4.37 -0.50
CA TYR A 268 -8.81 -4.61 -1.85
C TYR A 268 -8.67 -6.10 -2.09
N ILE A 269 -9.07 -6.55 -3.28
CA ILE A 269 -8.96 -7.94 -3.68
C ILE A 269 -8.22 -8.04 -5.02
N LEU A 270 -7.38 -9.06 -5.15
CA LEU A 270 -6.74 -9.33 -6.42
C LEU A 270 -7.80 -9.66 -7.47
N SER A 271 -7.74 -8.97 -8.62
CA SER A 271 -8.61 -9.30 -9.77
C SER A 271 -8.01 -10.45 -10.58
N ARG A 272 -8.87 -11.33 -11.12
CA ARG A 272 -8.45 -12.34 -12.11
C ARG A 272 -7.71 -11.74 -13.30
N THR A 273 -8.10 -10.54 -13.72
CA THR A 273 -7.45 -9.80 -14.82
C THR A 273 -6.08 -9.24 -14.46
N ALA A 274 -5.66 -9.34 -13.21
CA ALA A 274 -4.40 -8.80 -12.70
C ALA A 274 -3.37 -9.88 -12.36
N ILE A 275 -3.63 -11.15 -12.67
CA ILE A 275 -2.72 -12.26 -12.38
C ILE A 275 -1.36 -12.04 -13.06
N GLU A 276 -1.35 -11.80 -14.36
CA GLU A 276 -0.13 -11.61 -15.14
C GLU A 276 0.61 -10.33 -14.73
N PRO A 277 -0.05 -9.16 -14.59
CA PRO A 277 0.60 -7.97 -14.07
C PRO A 277 1.19 -8.14 -12.66
N LEU A 278 0.50 -8.83 -11.76
CA LEU A 278 1.02 -9.11 -10.41
C LEU A 278 2.27 -10.00 -10.51
N ALA A 279 2.18 -11.12 -11.22
CA ALA A 279 3.29 -12.05 -11.40
C ALA A 279 4.54 -11.35 -11.96
N ALA A 280 4.37 -10.49 -12.98
CA ALA A 280 5.46 -9.73 -13.59
C ALA A 280 6.08 -8.71 -12.64
N ARG A 281 5.31 -8.13 -11.72
CA ARG A 281 5.83 -7.19 -10.71
C ARG A 281 6.57 -7.85 -9.58
N LEU A 282 6.25 -9.10 -9.29
CA LEU A 282 6.86 -9.88 -8.23
C LEU A 282 8.16 -10.56 -8.72
N ALA A 283 8.13 -11.16 -9.91
CA ALA A 283 9.22 -11.94 -10.48
C ALA A 283 10.52 -11.14 -10.64
N ASN A 284 11.66 -11.84 -10.51
CA ASN A 284 12.98 -11.37 -10.91
C ASN A 284 13.33 -11.79 -12.34
N ASP A 285 12.82 -12.93 -12.77
CA ASP A 285 13.13 -13.55 -14.06
C ASP A 285 11.89 -14.21 -14.68
N HIS A 286 12.07 -14.72 -15.90
CA HIS A 286 11.00 -15.37 -16.64
C HIS A 286 10.53 -16.71 -16.03
N ALA A 287 11.39 -17.40 -15.29
CA ALA A 287 11.02 -18.66 -14.64
C ALA A 287 10.10 -18.39 -13.45
N GLU A 288 10.46 -17.43 -12.59
CA GLU A 288 9.61 -16.93 -11.50
C GLU A 288 8.28 -16.40 -12.05
N LEU A 289 8.31 -15.61 -13.13
CA LEU A 289 7.10 -15.08 -13.77
C LEU A 289 6.11 -16.20 -14.12
N ARG A 290 6.58 -17.23 -14.83
CA ARG A 290 5.74 -18.39 -15.21
C ARG A 290 5.22 -19.13 -13.98
N HIS A 291 6.09 -19.35 -13.00
CA HIS A 291 5.74 -20.05 -11.77
C HIS A 291 4.66 -19.29 -10.97
N PHE A 292 4.86 -17.99 -10.74
CA PHE A 292 3.93 -17.12 -10.00
C PHE A 292 2.59 -16.98 -10.72
N ALA A 293 2.58 -16.76 -12.03
CA ALA A 293 1.34 -16.70 -12.81
C ALA A 293 0.56 -18.01 -12.70
N ALA A 294 1.23 -19.17 -12.78
CA ALA A 294 0.58 -20.46 -12.64
C ALA A 294 0.02 -20.68 -11.21
N ALA A 295 0.76 -20.30 -10.17
CA ALA A 295 0.30 -20.40 -8.78
C ALA A 295 -0.95 -19.54 -8.52
N LEU A 296 -0.96 -18.30 -9.02
CA LEU A 296 -2.10 -17.39 -8.93
C LEU A 296 -3.33 -17.91 -9.68
N ARG A 297 -3.17 -18.44 -10.91
CA ARG A 297 -4.28 -19.02 -11.68
C ARG A 297 -4.93 -20.20 -10.95
N ARG A 298 -4.14 -21.06 -10.30
CA ARG A 298 -4.65 -22.19 -9.51
C ARG A 298 -5.38 -21.76 -8.24
N GLY A 299 -5.01 -20.62 -7.66
CA GLY A 299 -5.65 -20.06 -6.45
C GLY A 299 -6.86 -19.19 -6.73
N ALA A 300 -7.08 -18.76 -7.97
CA ALA A 300 -8.17 -17.87 -8.32
C ALA A 300 -9.54 -18.50 -8.01
N PRO A 301 -10.41 -17.85 -7.21
CA PRO A 301 -11.72 -18.38 -6.85
C PRO A 301 -12.60 -18.47 -8.08
N ASN A 302 -13.19 -19.65 -8.34
CA ASN A 302 -14.10 -19.94 -9.47
C ASN A 302 -15.07 -18.79 -9.75
#